data_AF-A0A378I794-F1
#
_entry.id   AF-A0A378I794-F1
#
_cell.length_a   1.000
_cell.length_b   1.000
_cell.length_c   1.000
_cell.angle_alpha   90.00
_cell.angle_beta   90.00
_cell.angle_gamma   90.00
#
_symmetry.space_group_name_H-M   'P 1'
#
loop_
_entity.id
_entity.type
_entity.pdbx_description
1 polymer ?
#
loop_
_entity_poly.entity_id
_entity_poly.type
_entity_poly.pdbx_seq_one_letter_code
_entity_poly.pdbx_strand_id
1 'polypeptide(L)'
;MPNLLREKLLQELTKLKVSPSDSGLDKDGITIILHEFNKANPTKPPIRLIDRQHILDEIKKEIAKNPAEARNQQFIVKIDEHYCVVDLEIDEQGNFQALVLDAANDLRFLDLVEDISSLAGLNKLYLVTGITSKHNIHKDSISCPIFAISHALALNETPLFKHLEQEQVSKTKFNEHAFDVKWHHMPPQIMVNCQSNTLWERYKQDYAKAFNSPNDCFREYDGFRWDMQARSFEIDKEGSTKYQGNIMPAVFEKLTEKAKQFVLSQKDSELENIINPVPPNSAVQGLQV
;
A
#
# COMPACT_ATOMS: atom_id res chain seq x y z
N MET A 1 -24.92 -16.17 -19.32
CA MET A 1 -24.68 -14.74 -19.62
C MET A 1 -23.18 -14.56 -19.69
N PRO A 2 -22.61 -13.89 -20.70
CA PRO A 2 -21.16 -13.71 -20.79
C PRO A 2 -20.64 -12.92 -19.59
N ASN A 3 -19.45 -13.32 -19.14
CA ASN A 3 -18.67 -12.95 -17.96
C ASN A 3 -18.65 -11.47 -17.51
N LEU A 4 -19.74 -11.00 -16.90
CA LEU A 4 -19.83 -9.69 -16.22
C LEU A 4 -18.68 -9.45 -15.22
N LEU A 5 -18.28 -10.46 -14.45
CA LEU A 5 -17.18 -10.33 -13.48
C LEU A 5 -15.82 -10.13 -14.15
N ARG A 6 -15.48 -10.95 -15.15
CA ARG A 6 -14.20 -10.83 -15.85
C ARG A 6 -14.07 -9.51 -16.58
N GLU A 7 -15.13 -9.10 -17.29
CA GLU A 7 -15.15 -7.82 -17.99
C GLU A 7 -14.99 -6.67 -17.01
N LYS A 8 -15.69 -6.71 -15.86
CA LYS A 8 -15.49 -5.74 -14.77
C LYS A 8 -14.03 -5.70 -14.32
N LEU A 9 -13.45 -6.84 -13.92
CA LEU A 9 -12.07 -6.92 -13.43
C LEU A 9 -11.05 -6.42 -14.46
N LEU A 10 -11.22 -6.79 -15.74
CA LEU A 10 -10.34 -6.30 -16.81
C LEU A 10 -10.48 -4.80 -17.01
N GLN A 11 -11.69 -4.22 -16.89
CA GLN A 11 -11.88 -2.78 -16.95
C GLN A 11 -11.14 -2.07 -15.82
N GLU A 12 -11.27 -2.54 -14.56
CA GLU A 12 -10.56 -1.98 -13.40
C GLU A 12 -9.03 -2.02 -13.58
N LEU A 13 -8.50 -3.14 -14.08
CA LEU A 13 -7.05 -3.35 -14.19
C LEU A 13 -6.43 -2.67 -15.43
N THR A 14 -7.24 -2.25 -16.39
CA THR A 14 -6.75 -1.66 -17.65
C THR A 14 -6.65 -0.14 -17.56
N LYS A 15 -7.52 0.52 -16.79
CA LYS A 15 -7.54 1.98 -16.68
C LYS A 15 -7.82 2.37 -15.24
N LEU A 16 -7.04 3.31 -14.70
CA LEU A 16 -7.49 4.07 -13.53
C LEU A 16 -8.81 4.73 -13.90
N LYS A 17 -9.89 4.40 -13.17
CA LYS A 17 -11.17 5.06 -13.39
C LYS A 17 -11.02 6.56 -13.14
N VAL A 18 -11.57 7.34 -14.07
CA VAL A 18 -11.43 8.81 -14.10
C VAL A 18 -12.77 9.51 -13.89
N SER A 19 -13.72 8.84 -13.23
CA SER A 19 -14.93 9.51 -12.75
C SER A 19 -14.60 10.26 -11.46
N PRO A 20 -15.10 11.50 -11.26
CA PRO A 20 -15.01 12.21 -9.98
C PRO A 20 -15.58 11.43 -8.78
N SER A 21 -16.34 10.36 -9.05
CA SER A 21 -16.95 9.48 -8.05
C SER A 21 -16.19 8.18 -7.78
N ASP A 22 -15.16 7.85 -8.57
CA ASP A 22 -14.58 6.51 -8.58
C ASP A 22 -13.14 6.53 -8.06
N SER A 23 -12.87 5.77 -6.99
CA SER A 23 -11.51 5.39 -6.62
C SER A 23 -10.90 4.57 -7.76
N GLY A 24 -9.68 4.92 -8.21
CA GLY A 24 -9.12 4.45 -9.48
C GLY A 24 -9.07 2.92 -9.66
N LEU A 25 -8.89 2.17 -8.57
CA LEU A 25 -8.99 0.70 -8.51
C LEU A 25 -9.92 0.31 -7.35
N ASP A 26 -10.93 -0.50 -7.62
CA ASP A 26 -11.87 -0.96 -6.59
C ASP A 26 -11.30 -2.11 -5.72
N LYS A 27 -12.06 -2.50 -4.68
CA LYS A 27 -11.70 -3.58 -3.75
C LYS A 27 -11.41 -4.90 -4.48
N ASP A 28 -12.14 -5.21 -5.55
CA ASP A 28 -12.01 -6.47 -6.28
C ASP A 28 -10.71 -6.50 -7.10
N GLY A 29 -10.41 -5.39 -7.80
CA GLY A 29 -9.16 -5.21 -8.52
C GLY A 29 -7.94 -5.32 -7.60
N ILE A 30 -7.98 -4.68 -6.42
CA ILE A 30 -6.93 -4.81 -5.40
C ILE A 30 -6.80 -6.27 -4.96
N THR A 31 -7.91 -6.95 -4.68
CA THR A 31 -7.93 -8.33 -4.20
C THR A 31 -7.26 -9.30 -5.19
N ILE A 32 -7.51 -9.13 -6.50
CA ILE A 32 -6.83 -9.93 -7.53
C ILE A 32 -5.31 -9.69 -7.53
N ILE A 33 -4.88 -8.43 -7.46
CA ILE A 33 -3.45 -8.09 -7.45
C ILE A 33 -2.76 -8.72 -6.23
N LEU A 34 -3.37 -8.61 -5.05
CA LEU A 34 -2.83 -9.19 -3.83
C LEU A 34 -2.83 -10.71 -3.87
N HIS A 35 -3.87 -11.34 -4.42
CA HIS A 35 -3.92 -12.80 -4.59
C HIS A 35 -2.74 -13.30 -5.42
N GLU A 36 -2.52 -12.70 -6.59
CA GLU A 36 -1.41 -13.08 -7.48
C GLU A 36 -0.05 -12.83 -6.84
N PHE A 37 0.12 -11.69 -6.15
CA PHE A 37 1.36 -11.42 -5.44
C PHE A 37 1.63 -12.46 -4.35
N ASN A 38 0.67 -12.72 -3.47
CA ASN A 38 0.82 -13.64 -2.34
C ASN A 38 1.07 -15.07 -2.85
N LYS A 39 0.38 -15.49 -3.92
CA LYS A 39 0.60 -16.80 -4.57
C LYS A 39 2.00 -16.94 -5.16
N ALA A 40 2.52 -15.87 -5.77
CA ALA A 40 3.87 -15.86 -6.34
C ALA A 40 4.97 -15.75 -5.26
N ASN A 41 4.65 -15.31 -4.04
CA ASN A 41 5.59 -15.05 -2.96
C ASN A 41 5.19 -15.77 -1.65
N PRO A 42 5.06 -17.11 -1.64
CA PRO A 42 4.53 -17.86 -0.49
C PRO A 42 5.44 -17.82 0.75
N THR A 43 6.72 -17.44 0.58
CA THR A 43 7.68 -17.31 1.68
C THR A 43 7.68 -15.92 2.32
N LYS A 44 6.99 -14.95 1.71
CA LYS A 44 6.89 -13.60 2.24
C LYS A 44 5.60 -13.43 3.04
N PRO A 45 5.53 -12.48 3.98
CA PRO A 45 4.29 -12.17 4.69
C PRO A 45 3.18 -11.83 3.69
N PRO A 46 2.00 -12.46 3.79
CA PRO A 46 0.90 -12.15 2.89
C PRO A 46 0.36 -10.75 3.15
N ILE A 47 0.09 -10.03 2.07
CA ILE A 47 -0.53 -8.70 2.13
C ILE A 47 -2.04 -8.90 2.16
N ARG A 48 -2.72 -8.33 3.16
CA ARG A 48 -4.16 -8.45 3.35
C ARG A 48 -4.87 -7.13 3.17
N LEU A 49 -5.99 -7.13 2.46
CA LEU A 49 -6.89 -5.98 2.36
C LEU A 49 -7.93 -6.05 3.48
N ILE A 50 -8.00 -5.01 4.31
CA ILE A 50 -8.86 -4.94 5.50
C ILE A 50 -9.59 -3.61 5.53
N ASP A 51 -10.87 -3.63 5.93
CA ASP A 51 -11.62 -2.41 6.22
C ASP A 51 -11.22 -1.87 7.61
N ARG A 52 -11.11 -0.53 7.77
CA ARG A 52 -10.62 0.13 8.99
C ARG A 52 -11.23 -0.43 10.27
N GLN A 53 -12.54 -0.67 10.29
CA GLN A 53 -13.27 -1.14 11.46
C GLN A 53 -12.80 -2.52 12.00
N HIS A 54 -12.06 -3.30 11.19
CA HIS A 54 -11.59 -4.63 11.56
C HIS A 54 -10.08 -4.69 11.83
N ILE A 55 -9.33 -3.60 11.60
CA ILE A 55 -7.87 -3.64 11.69
C ILE A 55 -7.38 -3.97 13.10
N LEU A 56 -7.95 -3.35 14.14
CA LEU A 56 -7.51 -3.59 15.51
C LEU A 56 -7.73 -5.03 15.96
N ASP A 57 -8.84 -5.64 15.55
CA ASP A 57 -9.13 -7.03 15.84
C ASP A 57 -8.15 -7.96 15.12
N GLU A 58 -7.80 -7.65 13.88
CA GLU A 58 -6.80 -8.41 13.12
C GLU A 58 -5.39 -8.28 13.71
N ILE A 59 -4.98 -7.08 14.15
CA ILE A 59 -3.71 -6.88 14.85
C ILE A 59 -3.68 -7.68 16.16
N LYS A 60 -4.74 -7.61 16.98
CA LYS A 60 -4.85 -8.37 18.22
C LYS A 60 -4.79 -9.88 17.98
N LYS A 61 -5.47 -10.37 16.93
CA LYS A 61 -5.39 -11.79 16.52
C LYS A 61 -3.97 -12.18 16.14
N GLU A 62 -3.24 -11.34 15.41
CA GLU A 62 -1.85 -11.63 15.07
C GLU A 62 -0.95 -11.64 16.31
N ILE A 63 -1.07 -10.66 17.20
CA ILE A 63 -0.28 -10.65 18.44
C ILE A 63 -0.54 -11.92 19.27
N ALA A 64 -1.80 -12.35 19.38
CA ALA A 64 -2.20 -13.51 20.18
C ALA A 64 -1.72 -14.87 19.64
N LYS A 65 -1.21 -14.95 18.40
CA LYS A 65 -0.71 -16.21 17.83
C LYS A 65 0.59 -16.71 18.46
N ASN A 66 1.23 -15.90 19.33
CA ASN A 66 2.43 -16.22 20.09
C ASN A 66 3.49 -16.98 19.27
N PRO A 67 4.06 -16.33 18.24
CA PRO A 67 4.92 -17.01 17.29
C PRO A 67 6.24 -17.43 17.92
N ALA A 68 6.79 -18.57 17.47
CA ALA A 68 8.09 -19.05 17.92
C ALA A 68 9.27 -18.18 17.43
N GLU A 69 9.04 -17.32 16.45
CA GLU A 69 10.02 -16.41 15.85
C GLU A 69 9.36 -15.07 15.55
N ALA A 70 10.16 -14.00 15.51
CA ALA A 70 9.71 -12.69 15.08
C ALA A 70 9.15 -12.76 13.64
N ARG A 71 8.07 -12.01 13.38
CA ARG A 71 7.39 -12.07 12.10
C ARG A 71 6.79 -10.73 11.69
N ASN A 72 6.65 -10.57 10.38
CA ASN A 72 6.07 -9.37 9.81
C ASN A 72 4.62 -9.64 9.39
N GLN A 73 3.77 -8.63 9.49
CA GLN A 73 2.38 -8.65 9.03
C GLN A 73 2.10 -7.36 8.27
N GLN A 74 1.40 -7.47 7.15
CA GLN A 74 1.13 -6.33 6.30
C GLN A 74 -0.32 -6.25 5.89
N PHE A 75 -0.84 -5.03 5.96
CA PHE A 75 -2.23 -4.72 5.67
C PHE A 75 -2.30 -3.52 4.76
N ILE A 76 -3.17 -3.61 3.74
CA ILE A 76 -3.75 -2.45 3.09
C ILE A 76 -5.07 -2.17 3.81
N VAL A 77 -5.22 -0.97 4.36
CA VAL A 77 -6.39 -0.60 5.15
C VAL A 77 -7.26 0.36 4.34
N LYS A 78 -8.51 -0.03 4.09
CA LYS A 78 -9.54 0.82 3.48
C LYS A 78 -10.20 1.67 4.56
N ILE A 79 -10.11 2.99 4.42
CA ILE A 79 -10.77 4.00 5.27
C ILE A 79 -11.71 4.79 4.37
N ASP A 80 -13.00 4.47 4.42
CA ASP A 80 -13.98 4.93 3.42
C ASP A 80 -13.49 4.63 1.99
N GLU A 81 -13.28 5.65 1.16
CA GLU A 81 -12.75 5.53 -0.21
C GLU A 81 -11.23 5.71 -0.30
N HIS A 82 -10.54 5.80 0.83
CA HIS A 82 -9.09 5.97 0.91
C HIS A 82 -8.37 4.68 1.30
N TYR A 83 -7.12 4.53 0.87
CA TYR A 83 -6.29 3.36 1.17
C TYR A 83 -4.93 3.79 1.71
N CYS A 84 -4.52 3.16 2.80
CA CYS A 84 -3.19 3.30 3.39
C CYS A 84 -2.58 1.93 3.71
N VAL A 85 -1.33 1.89 4.14
CA VAL A 85 -0.64 0.65 4.50
C VAL A 85 -0.32 0.66 5.98
N VAL A 86 -0.52 -0.49 6.63
CA VAL A 86 -0.01 -0.80 7.96
C VAL A 86 0.98 -1.96 7.83
N ASP A 87 2.20 -1.76 8.28
CA ASP A 87 3.23 -2.80 8.37
C ASP A 87 3.61 -3.01 9.83
N LEU A 88 3.69 -4.26 10.25
CA LEU A 88 3.98 -4.65 11.63
C LEU A 88 5.18 -5.59 11.66
N GLU A 89 6.00 -5.44 12.69
CA GLU A 89 6.99 -6.42 13.12
C GLU A 89 6.65 -6.82 14.55
N ILE A 90 6.33 -8.09 14.75
CA ILE A 90 5.91 -8.67 16.03
C ILE A 90 7.04 -9.56 16.53
N ASP A 91 7.49 -9.33 17.76
CA ASP A 91 8.51 -10.14 18.43
C ASP A 91 7.94 -11.44 19.03
N GLU A 92 8.83 -12.28 19.54
CA GLU A 92 8.49 -13.57 20.16
C GLU A 92 7.68 -13.43 21.46
N GLN A 93 7.69 -12.24 22.07
CA GLN A 93 6.94 -11.94 23.29
C GLN A 93 5.58 -11.31 23.00
N GLY A 94 5.25 -11.10 21.72
CA GLY A 94 4.01 -10.44 21.29
C GLY A 94 4.04 -8.92 21.44
N ASN A 95 5.20 -8.31 21.75
CA ASN A 95 5.35 -6.88 21.55
C ASN A 95 5.57 -6.61 20.06
N PHE A 96 5.27 -5.40 19.62
CA PHE A 96 5.35 -5.08 18.21
C PHE A 96 5.73 -3.64 17.95
N GLN A 97 6.28 -3.41 16.77
CA GLN A 97 6.39 -2.09 16.18
C GLN A 97 5.56 -2.01 14.90
N ALA A 98 5.12 -0.80 14.58
CA ALA A 98 4.20 -0.54 13.50
C ALA A 98 4.67 0.63 12.63
N LEU A 99 4.31 0.60 11.36
CA LEU A 99 4.40 1.71 10.42
C LEU A 99 3.01 1.93 9.82
N VAL A 100 2.54 3.18 9.85
CA VAL A 100 1.38 3.63 9.06
C VAL A 100 1.88 4.53 7.94
N LEU A 101 1.58 4.16 6.71
CA LEU A 101 2.06 4.83 5.51
C LEU A 101 0.88 5.27 4.64
N ASP A 102 0.66 6.58 4.62
CA ASP A 102 -0.33 7.23 3.76
C ASP A 102 0.36 8.22 2.80
N ALA A 103 0.26 7.93 1.50
CA ALA A 103 0.87 8.74 0.44
C ALA A 103 0.29 10.16 0.34
N ALA A 104 -0.98 10.34 0.71
CA ALA A 104 -1.69 11.61 0.67
C ALA A 104 -1.54 12.40 1.98
N ASN A 105 -1.17 11.73 3.08
CA ASN A 105 -1.23 12.23 4.45
C ASN A 105 -2.64 12.79 4.78
N ASP A 106 -3.66 12.01 4.44
CA ASP A 106 -5.07 12.34 4.63
C ASP A 106 -5.43 12.31 6.12
N LEU A 107 -6.07 13.36 6.65
CA LEU A 107 -6.33 13.44 8.10
C LEU A 107 -7.08 12.22 8.67
N ARG A 108 -7.83 11.48 7.84
CA ARG A 108 -8.51 10.23 8.23
C ARG A 108 -7.58 9.11 8.70
N PHE A 109 -6.29 9.10 8.33
CA PHE A 109 -5.36 8.09 8.84
C PHE A 109 -4.90 8.38 10.28
N LEU A 110 -5.09 9.62 10.79
CA LEU A 110 -4.67 9.97 12.15
C LEU A 110 -5.46 9.19 13.21
N ASP A 111 -6.76 8.99 13.01
CA ASP A 111 -7.58 8.14 13.89
C ASP A 111 -7.04 6.71 13.93
N LEU A 112 -6.57 6.18 12.79
CA LEU A 112 -5.92 4.87 12.73
C LEU A 112 -4.59 4.84 13.51
N VAL A 113 -3.82 5.93 13.45
CA VAL A 113 -2.58 6.07 14.24
C VAL A 113 -2.88 6.09 15.73
N GLU A 114 -3.91 6.81 16.18
CA GLU A 114 -4.35 6.83 17.57
C GLU A 114 -4.86 5.47 18.03
N ASP A 115 -5.70 4.82 17.22
CA ASP A 115 -6.24 3.48 17.49
C ASP A 115 -5.10 2.46 17.70
N ILE A 116 -4.11 2.43 16.80
CA ILE A 116 -2.94 1.54 16.91
C ILE A 116 -2.07 1.93 18.10
N SER A 117 -1.87 3.23 18.34
CA SER A 117 -1.08 3.75 19.48
C SER A 117 -1.61 3.27 20.84
N SER A 118 -2.91 2.97 20.93
CA SER A 118 -3.57 2.53 22.17
C SER A 118 -3.43 1.03 22.45
N LEU A 119 -2.90 0.25 21.51
CA LEU A 119 -2.79 -1.20 21.65
C LEU A 119 -1.68 -1.58 22.62
N ALA A 120 -2.00 -2.47 23.56
CA ALA A 120 -1.01 -3.05 24.46
C ALA A 120 0.05 -3.84 23.69
N GLY A 121 1.31 -3.73 24.13
CA GLY A 121 2.46 -4.36 23.47
C GLY A 121 3.10 -3.52 22.36
N LEU A 122 2.57 -2.32 22.05
CA LEU A 122 3.20 -1.42 21.10
C LEU A 122 4.49 -0.83 21.68
N ASN A 123 5.63 -1.18 21.09
CA ASN A 123 6.91 -0.57 21.41
C ASN A 123 7.07 0.78 20.72
N LYS A 124 6.73 0.84 19.43
CA LYS A 124 6.94 2.01 18.58
C LYS A 124 6.02 2.02 17.37
N LEU A 125 5.42 3.17 17.08
CA LEU A 125 4.65 3.42 15.86
C LEU A 125 5.35 4.52 15.05
N TYR A 126 5.60 4.26 13.77
CA TYR A 126 6.07 5.26 12.83
C TYR A 126 4.91 5.72 11.95
N LEU A 127 4.76 7.02 11.76
CA LEU A 127 3.91 7.60 10.73
C LEU A 127 4.76 8.40 9.77
N VAL A 128 4.44 8.35 8.48
CA VAL A 128 5.22 9.06 7.45
C VAL A 128 4.48 10.29 6.97
N THR A 129 5.11 11.47 7.10
CA THR A 129 4.47 12.74 6.74
C THR A 129 5.35 13.61 5.84
N GLY A 130 4.71 14.48 5.07
CA GLY A 130 5.37 15.62 4.44
C GLY A 130 5.71 16.74 5.44
N ILE A 131 6.61 17.64 5.07
CA ILE A 131 6.87 18.87 5.86
C ILE A 131 5.62 19.77 5.87
N THR A 132 4.87 19.79 4.77
CA THR A 132 3.56 20.44 4.63
C THR A 132 2.68 19.55 3.75
N SER A 133 1.37 19.83 3.64
CA SER A 133 0.49 19.12 2.69
C SER A 133 1.01 19.12 1.24
N LYS A 134 1.67 20.21 0.82
CA LYS A 134 2.37 20.29 -0.48
C LYS A 134 3.53 19.30 -0.66
N HIS A 135 4.03 18.68 0.40
CA HIS A 135 5.17 17.75 0.36
C HIS A 135 4.76 16.27 0.43
N ASN A 136 3.47 15.94 0.32
CA ASN A 136 3.01 14.55 0.20
C ASN A 136 3.24 14.02 -1.23
N ILE A 137 3.41 12.73 -1.39
CA ILE A 137 3.83 12.14 -2.68
C ILE A 137 2.65 11.87 -3.64
N HIS A 138 1.44 11.73 -3.09
CA HIS A 138 0.17 11.60 -3.81
C HIS A 138 -0.54 12.96 -3.88
N LYS A 139 -0.96 13.35 -5.09
CA LYS A 139 -1.51 14.66 -5.46
C LYS A 139 -2.89 14.59 -6.10
N ASP A 140 -3.21 13.51 -6.81
CA ASP A 140 -4.57 13.29 -7.32
C ASP A 140 -5.50 12.69 -6.24
N SER A 141 -6.76 12.44 -6.59
CA SER A 141 -7.77 11.89 -5.66
C SER A 141 -8.10 10.42 -5.89
N ILE A 142 -7.53 9.79 -6.93
CA ILE A 142 -7.99 8.48 -7.43
C ILE A 142 -6.95 7.37 -7.28
N SER A 143 -5.66 7.69 -7.17
CA SER A 143 -4.58 6.70 -7.22
C SER A 143 -4.14 6.16 -5.86
N CYS A 144 -4.81 6.52 -4.75
CA CYS A 144 -4.46 5.99 -3.42
C CYS A 144 -4.43 4.45 -3.33
N PRO A 145 -5.27 3.66 -4.04
CA PRO A 145 -5.13 2.20 -4.01
C PRO A 145 -3.80 1.72 -4.59
N ILE A 146 -3.31 2.39 -5.65
CA ILE A 146 -2.06 2.03 -6.32
C ILE A 146 -0.86 2.41 -5.46
N PHE A 147 -0.91 3.58 -4.80
CA PHE A 147 0.07 3.93 -3.79
C PHE A 147 0.11 2.90 -2.66
N ALA A 148 -1.03 2.50 -2.11
CA ALA A 148 -1.10 1.52 -1.04
C ALA A 148 -0.54 0.15 -1.48
N ILE A 149 -0.90 -0.34 -2.67
CA ILE A 149 -0.33 -1.58 -3.21
C ILE A 149 1.19 -1.45 -3.40
N SER A 150 1.65 -0.39 -4.07
CA SER A 150 3.07 -0.18 -4.35
C SER A 150 3.90 -0.09 -3.06
N HIS A 151 3.38 0.61 -2.05
CA HIS A 151 4.00 0.71 -0.75
C HIS A 151 4.09 -0.65 -0.06
N ALA A 152 2.98 -1.40 -0.02
CA ALA A 152 2.95 -2.69 0.62
C ALA A 152 4.00 -3.64 0.00
N LEU A 153 4.04 -3.72 -1.33
CA LEU A 153 5.01 -4.52 -2.07
C LEU A 153 6.46 -4.12 -1.81
N ALA A 154 6.76 -2.81 -1.78
CA ALA A 154 8.10 -2.31 -1.51
C ALA A 154 8.56 -2.61 -0.07
N LEU A 155 7.65 -2.49 0.91
CA LEU A 155 7.92 -2.85 2.31
C LEU A 155 8.15 -4.35 2.50
N ASN A 156 7.48 -5.18 1.70
CA ASN A 156 7.68 -6.63 1.69
C ASN A 156 9.09 -7.05 1.20
N GLU A 157 9.84 -6.12 0.60
CA GLU A 157 11.21 -6.30 0.10
C GLU A 157 12.24 -5.54 0.91
N THR A 158 11.81 -4.71 1.87
CA THR A 158 12.69 -3.77 2.57
C THR A 158 12.60 -3.97 4.07
N PRO A 159 13.72 -4.22 4.78
CA PRO A 159 13.74 -4.24 6.24
C PRO A 159 13.62 -2.81 6.80
N LEU A 160 12.43 -2.20 6.67
CA LEU A 160 12.23 -0.77 6.90
C LEU A 160 12.54 -0.38 8.34
N PHE A 161 12.12 -1.15 9.34
CA PHE A 161 12.36 -0.79 10.73
C PHE A 161 13.86 -0.64 11.04
N LYS A 162 14.68 -1.57 10.54
CA LYS A 162 16.14 -1.48 10.61
C LYS A 162 16.68 -0.26 9.86
N HIS A 163 16.11 0.08 8.70
CA HIS A 163 16.46 1.29 7.95
C HIS A 163 16.18 2.57 8.76
N LEU A 164 15.03 2.64 9.45
CA LEU A 164 14.67 3.79 10.29
C LEU A 164 15.47 3.89 11.59
N GLU A 165 15.89 2.76 12.16
CA GLU A 165 16.74 2.74 13.35
C GLU A 165 18.14 3.30 13.07
N GLN A 166 18.73 3.00 11.92
CA GLN A 166 20.06 3.47 11.51
C GLN A 166 20.16 5.00 11.51
N GLU A 167 19.10 5.68 11.08
CA GLU A 167 19.04 7.13 10.93
C GLU A 167 18.69 7.87 12.22
N GLN A 168 18.42 7.16 13.32
CA GLN A 168 17.88 7.75 14.56
C GLN A 168 16.70 8.69 14.27
N VAL A 169 15.82 8.34 13.31
CA VAL A 169 14.75 9.23 12.80
C VAL A 169 13.73 9.61 13.88
N SER A 170 13.71 8.87 14.99
CA SER A 170 12.75 8.99 16.09
C SER A 170 12.93 10.25 16.96
N LYS A 171 13.26 11.41 16.38
CA LYS A 171 13.48 12.66 17.11
C LYS A 171 12.18 13.43 17.38
N THR A 172 11.19 13.30 16.50
CA THR A 172 9.92 14.02 16.61
C THR A 172 8.83 13.08 17.08
N LYS A 173 8.44 13.20 18.34
CA LYS A 173 7.29 12.48 18.90
C LYS A 173 5.98 13.14 18.49
N PHE A 174 5.06 12.35 17.97
CA PHE A 174 3.67 12.74 17.76
C PHE A 174 2.85 12.49 19.04
N ASN A 175 3.02 11.33 19.67
CA ASN A 175 2.48 11.00 20.98
C ASN A 175 3.49 10.13 21.77
N GLU A 176 3.06 9.44 22.84
CA GLU A 176 3.94 8.61 23.68
C GLU A 176 4.70 7.53 22.88
N HIS A 177 4.00 6.86 21.96
CA HIS A 177 4.50 5.72 21.19
C HIS A 177 4.66 6.01 19.69
N ALA A 178 4.09 7.10 19.17
CA ALA A 178 4.10 7.46 17.76
C ALA A 178 5.18 8.50 17.41
N PHE A 179 5.92 8.22 16.35
CA PHE A 179 7.06 9.00 15.88
C PHE A 179 6.85 9.42 14.43
N ASP A 180 7.02 10.71 14.18
CA ASP A 180 6.87 11.29 12.86
C ASP A 180 8.17 11.13 12.05
N VAL A 181 8.05 10.48 10.90
CA VAL A 181 9.12 10.22 9.94
C VAL A 181 8.83 11.00 8.66
N LYS A 182 9.85 11.66 8.11
CA LYS A 182 9.70 12.37 6.83
C LYS A 182 9.95 11.48 5.61
N TRP A 183 9.33 11.82 4.49
CA TRP A 183 9.51 11.12 3.20
C TRP A 183 10.97 10.93 2.76
N HIS A 184 11.89 11.84 3.11
CA HIS A 184 13.31 11.67 2.77
C HIS A 184 14.05 10.63 3.62
N HIS A 185 13.41 10.07 4.66
CA HIS A 185 13.90 8.88 5.37
C HIS A 185 13.29 7.59 4.82
N MET A 186 12.41 7.68 3.81
CA MET A 186 11.87 6.50 3.15
C MET A 186 12.80 6.08 2.00
N PRO A 187 12.96 4.77 1.77
CA PRO A 187 13.83 4.28 0.71
C PRO A 187 13.21 4.52 -0.68
N PRO A 188 14.02 4.58 -1.76
CA PRO A 188 13.57 5.05 -3.07
C PRO A 188 12.38 4.28 -3.67
N GLN A 189 12.29 2.98 -3.40
CA GLN A 189 11.18 2.12 -3.82
C GLN A 189 9.82 2.55 -3.27
N ILE A 190 9.77 3.18 -2.10
CA ILE A 190 8.53 3.73 -1.52
C ILE A 190 8.15 5.03 -2.24
N MET A 191 9.15 5.79 -2.69
CA MET A 191 8.98 7.12 -3.29
C MET A 191 8.78 7.09 -4.81
N VAL A 192 8.83 5.93 -5.45
CA VAL A 192 8.79 5.76 -6.92
C VAL A 192 7.56 6.41 -7.57
N ASN A 193 6.42 6.42 -6.89
CA ASN A 193 5.17 7.01 -7.41
C ASN A 193 5.04 8.51 -7.13
N CYS A 194 6.09 9.19 -6.62
CA CYS A 194 6.03 10.62 -6.33
C CYS A 194 5.60 11.43 -7.55
N GLN A 195 4.41 12.06 -7.46
CA GLN A 195 3.76 12.74 -8.57
C GLN A 195 4.31 14.16 -8.82
N SER A 196 5.14 14.70 -7.93
CA SER A 196 5.81 15.98 -8.12
C SER A 196 7.28 15.78 -8.47
N ASN A 197 7.71 16.27 -9.63
CA ASN A 197 9.12 16.27 -10.03
C ASN A 197 9.98 17.11 -9.08
N THR A 198 9.50 18.28 -8.68
CA THR A 198 10.21 19.13 -7.71
C THR A 198 10.39 18.40 -6.38
N LEU A 199 9.36 17.67 -5.91
CA LEU A 199 9.46 16.88 -4.69
C LEU A 199 10.43 15.71 -4.84
N TRP A 200 10.45 15.03 -5.98
CA TRP A 200 11.38 13.93 -6.26
C TRP A 200 12.84 14.39 -6.31
N GLU A 201 13.13 15.48 -7.03
CA GLU A 201 14.50 16.01 -7.09
C GLU A 201 14.98 16.45 -5.71
N ARG A 202 14.11 17.08 -4.92
CA ARG A 202 14.40 17.40 -3.52
C ARG A 202 14.60 16.15 -2.68
N TYR A 203 13.76 15.13 -2.84
CA TYR A 203 13.89 13.85 -2.15
C TYR A 203 15.27 13.23 -2.42
N LYS A 204 15.73 13.18 -3.68
CA LYS A 204 17.05 12.64 -4.02
C LYS A 204 18.18 13.36 -3.27
N GLN A 205 18.12 14.69 -3.20
CA GLN A 205 19.10 15.49 -2.47
C GLN A 205 19.06 15.25 -0.96
N ASP A 206 17.86 15.28 -0.37
CA ASP A 206 17.66 15.10 1.07
C ASP A 206 18.04 13.66 1.50
N TYR A 207 17.67 12.65 0.71
CA TYR A 207 18.02 11.24 0.94
C TYR A 207 19.52 10.98 0.77
N ALA A 208 20.15 11.48 -0.30
CA ALA A 208 21.60 11.33 -0.49
C ALA A 208 22.38 11.96 0.67
N LYS A 209 21.90 13.09 1.20
CA LYS A 209 22.47 13.75 2.38
C LYS A 209 22.27 12.94 3.66
N ALA A 210 21.09 12.37 3.87
CA ALA A 210 20.78 11.57 5.07
C ALA A 210 21.61 10.28 5.10
N PHE A 211 21.61 9.53 4.00
CA PHE A 211 22.18 8.18 3.93
C PHE A 211 23.58 8.10 3.29
N ASN A 212 24.22 9.24 3.01
CA ASN A 212 25.48 9.31 2.25
C ASN A 212 25.45 8.44 0.98
N SER A 213 24.29 8.42 0.31
CA SER A 213 24.03 7.51 -0.81
C SER A 213 24.48 8.10 -2.14
N PRO A 214 25.10 7.30 -3.03
CA PRO A 214 25.45 7.75 -4.37
C PRO A 214 24.19 7.97 -5.22
N ASN A 215 24.23 8.92 -6.15
CA ASN A 215 23.08 9.29 -6.99
C ASN A 215 22.62 8.16 -7.95
N ASP A 216 23.42 7.14 -8.17
CA ASP A 216 23.10 6.03 -9.07
C ASP A 216 22.00 5.10 -8.51
N CYS A 217 21.76 5.09 -7.20
CA CYS A 217 20.68 4.32 -6.58
C CYS A 217 19.28 4.75 -7.04
N PHE A 218 19.15 5.94 -7.64
CA PHE A 218 17.88 6.45 -8.16
C PHE A 218 17.62 6.10 -9.63
N ARG A 219 18.63 5.61 -10.37
CA ARG A 219 18.57 5.51 -11.84
C ARG A 219 17.42 4.64 -12.35
N GLU A 220 17.17 3.51 -11.70
CA GLU A 220 16.05 2.62 -12.05
C GLU A 220 14.70 3.33 -11.85
N TYR A 221 14.54 4.04 -10.72
CA TYR A 221 13.32 4.75 -10.38
C TYR A 221 13.08 5.99 -11.25
N ASP A 222 14.14 6.70 -11.65
CA ASP A 222 14.07 7.80 -12.61
C ASP A 222 13.50 7.30 -13.95
N GLY A 223 13.84 6.08 -14.38
CA GLY A 223 13.27 5.43 -15.56
C GLY A 223 11.76 5.24 -15.45
N PHE A 224 11.29 4.62 -14.36
CA PHE A 224 9.85 4.44 -14.14
C PHE A 224 9.08 5.77 -14.09
N ARG A 225 9.66 6.81 -13.48
CA ARG A 225 9.04 8.13 -13.37
C ARG A 225 9.02 8.90 -14.69
N TRP A 226 9.93 8.61 -15.61
CA TRP A 226 9.90 9.19 -16.95
C TRP A 226 8.71 8.66 -17.75
N ASP A 227 8.52 7.34 -17.75
CA ASP A 227 7.40 6.67 -18.44
C ASP A 227 6.05 7.15 -17.89
N MET A 228 5.97 7.33 -16.57
CA MET A 228 4.85 7.93 -15.86
C MET A 228 4.43 9.29 -16.44
N GLN A 229 5.41 10.18 -16.61
CA GLN A 229 5.19 11.55 -17.08
C GLN A 229 4.77 11.56 -18.55
N ALA A 230 5.47 10.80 -19.40
CA ALA A 230 5.17 10.71 -20.82
C ALA A 230 3.70 10.33 -21.07
N ARG A 231 3.19 9.35 -20.32
CA ARG A 231 1.80 8.88 -20.42
C ARG A 231 0.77 9.83 -19.81
N SER A 232 1.12 10.48 -18.70
CA SER A 232 0.23 11.49 -18.11
C SER A 232 0.02 12.67 -19.08
N PHE A 233 1.05 13.04 -19.86
CA PHE A 233 0.92 14.05 -20.92
C PHE A 233 0.06 13.61 -22.11
N GLU A 234 0.01 12.31 -22.43
CA GLU A 234 -0.87 11.80 -23.50
C GLU A 234 -2.34 11.90 -23.11
N ILE A 235 -2.67 11.62 -21.85
CA ILE A 235 -4.02 11.74 -21.29
C ILE A 235 -4.53 13.19 -21.37
N ASP A 236 -3.68 14.18 -21.06
CA ASP A 236 -4.05 15.60 -21.14
C ASP A 236 -4.31 16.08 -22.58
N LYS A 237 -3.65 15.47 -23.59
CA LYS A 237 -3.82 15.84 -25.01
C LYS A 237 -5.14 15.37 -25.62
N GLU A 238 -5.80 14.38 -25.03
CA GLU A 238 -7.12 13.91 -25.48
C GLU A 238 -8.25 14.95 -25.21
N GLY A 239 -7.92 16.10 -24.61
CA GLY A 239 -8.77 17.30 -24.62
C GLY A 239 -10.04 17.20 -23.77
N SER A 240 -10.20 16.13 -23.01
CA SER A 240 -11.32 15.99 -22.08
C SER A 240 -10.96 16.64 -20.75
N THR A 241 -11.71 17.69 -20.39
CA THR A 241 -11.65 18.40 -19.11
C THR A 241 -11.86 17.50 -17.90
N LYS A 242 -12.32 16.25 -18.10
CA LYS A 242 -12.45 15.24 -17.04
C LYS A 242 -11.11 14.66 -16.59
N TYR A 243 -10.05 14.78 -17.39
CA TYR A 243 -8.76 14.15 -17.13
C TYR A 243 -7.69 15.10 -16.56
N GLN A 244 -7.96 16.41 -16.57
CA GLN A 244 -6.99 17.42 -16.18
C GLN A 244 -6.58 17.27 -14.71
N GLY A 245 -5.30 16.93 -14.47
CA GLY A 245 -4.73 16.81 -13.12
C GLY A 245 -4.62 15.37 -12.59
N ASN A 246 -5.05 14.35 -13.33
CA ASN A 246 -4.80 12.95 -12.96
C ASN A 246 -3.42 12.50 -13.43
N ILE A 247 -2.64 11.90 -12.53
CA ILE A 247 -1.27 11.47 -12.81
C ILE A 247 -1.23 9.95 -12.63
N MET A 248 -1.01 9.23 -13.73
CA MET A 248 -0.81 7.78 -13.67
C MET A 248 0.37 7.49 -12.74
N PRO A 249 0.29 6.60 -11.73
CA PRO A 249 1.45 6.21 -10.93
C PRO A 249 2.47 5.44 -11.77
N ALA A 250 3.76 5.63 -11.47
CA ALA A 250 4.87 5.10 -12.24
C ALA A 250 4.83 3.56 -12.40
N VAL A 251 4.34 2.85 -11.39
CA VAL A 251 4.30 1.38 -11.40
C VAL A 251 2.92 0.80 -11.76
N PHE A 252 1.93 1.62 -12.13
CA PHE A 252 0.55 1.14 -12.35
C PHE A 252 0.48 -0.08 -13.29
N GLU A 253 1.01 0.04 -14.50
CA GLU A 253 0.95 -1.07 -15.47
C GLU A 253 1.76 -2.29 -15.01
N LYS A 254 2.91 -2.07 -14.36
CA LYS A 254 3.71 -3.17 -13.81
C LYS A 254 2.92 -3.97 -12.77
N LEU A 255 2.10 -3.30 -11.97
CA LEU A 255 1.24 -3.92 -10.96
C LEU A 255 0.04 -4.63 -11.59
N THR A 256 -0.60 -4.02 -12.60
CA THR A 256 -1.84 -4.57 -13.17
C THR A 256 -1.61 -5.60 -14.26
N GLU A 257 -0.46 -5.61 -14.96
CA GLU A 257 -0.23 -6.51 -16.09
C GLU A 257 -0.35 -7.98 -15.72
N LYS A 258 0.33 -8.41 -14.65
CA LYS A 258 0.24 -9.80 -14.19
C LYS A 258 -1.19 -10.17 -13.77
N ALA A 259 -1.88 -9.26 -13.06
CA ALA A 259 -3.27 -9.46 -12.68
C ALA A 259 -4.20 -9.58 -13.89
N LYS A 260 -4.00 -8.80 -14.95
CA LYS A 260 -4.77 -8.92 -16.21
C LYS A 260 -4.57 -10.28 -16.86
N GLN A 261 -3.33 -10.73 -17.00
CA GLN A 261 -3.03 -12.04 -17.58
C GLN A 261 -3.63 -13.17 -16.73
N PHE A 262 -3.56 -13.05 -15.40
CA PHE A 262 -4.23 -13.97 -14.49
C PHE A 262 -5.73 -14.01 -14.74
N VAL A 263 -6.41 -12.86 -14.73
CA VAL A 263 -7.85 -12.76 -15.00
C VAL A 263 -8.23 -13.35 -16.35
N LEU A 264 -7.41 -13.20 -17.40
CA LEU A 264 -7.65 -13.83 -18.70
C LEU A 264 -7.51 -15.36 -18.68
N SER A 265 -6.65 -15.90 -17.82
CA SER A 265 -6.32 -17.33 -17.76
C SER A 265 -7.21 -18.17 -16.83
N GLN A 266 -7.82 -17.57 -15.80
CA GLN A 266 -8.63 -18.31 -14.82
C GLN A 266 -10.06 -18.56 -15.32
N LYS A 267 -10.78 -19.50 -14.70
CA LYS A 267 -12.24 -19.67 -14.85
C LYS A 267 -12.98 -18.65 -13.98
N ASP A 268 -14.21 -18.28 -14.37
CA ASP A 268 -14.97 -17.28 -13.61
C ASP A 268 -15.33 -17.77 -12.20
N SER A 269 -15.58 -19.07 -12.01
CA SER A 269 -15.77 -19.67 -10.68
C SER A 269 -14.54 -19.52 -9.77
N GLU A 270 -13.34 -19.52 -10.35
CA GLU A 270 -12.09 -19.32 -9.58
C GLU A 270 -11.95 -17.84 -9.19
N LEU A 271 -12.27 -16.93 -10.11
CA LEU A 271 -12.32 -15.49 -9.83
C LEU A 271 -13.36 -15.16 -8.75
N GLU A 272 -14.55 -15.76 -8.82
CA GLU A 272 -15.60 -15.59 -7.81
C GLU A 272 -15.14 -16.05 -6.42
N ASN A 273 -14.45 -17.20 -6.32
CA ASN A 273 -13.92 -17.70 -5.06
C ASN A 273 -12.82 -16.81 -4.46
N ILE A 274 -12.08 -16.07 -5.29
CA ILE A 274 -11.05 -15.13 -4.82
C ILE A 274 -11.70 -13.85 -4.29
N ILE A 275 -12.68 -13.31 -5.00
CA ILE A 275 -13.36 -12.06 -4.61
C ILE A 275 -14.32 -12.29 -3.43
N ASN A 276 -15.03 -13.41 -3.43
CA ASN A 276 -16.00 -13.80 -2.42
C ASN A 276 -15.58 -15.14 -1.81
N PRO A 277 -14.51 -15.17 -1.00
CA PRO A 277 -14.07 -16.40 -0.37
C PRO A 277 -15.20 -16.93 0.50
N VAL A 278 -15.72 -18.10 0.14
CA VAL A 278 -16.66 -18.83 1.00
C VAL A 278 -15.90 -19.14 2.27
N PRO A 279 -16.37 -18.70 3.46
CA PRO A 279 -15.76 -19.10 4.71
C PRO A 279 -15.66 -20.63 4.72
N PRO A 280 -14.53 -21.22 5.15
CA PRO A 280 -14.44 -22.67 5.25
C PRO A 280 -15.63 -23.13 6.11
N ASN A 281 -16.57 -23.84 5.47
CA ASN A 281 -17.84 -24.17 6.08
C ASN A 281 -17.61 -24.85 7.43
N SER A 282 -18.43 -24.44 8.40
CA SER A 282 -18.83 -25.09 9.65
C SER A 282 -19.43 -26.49 9.42
N ALA A 283 -18.87 -27.27 8.50
CA ALA A 283 -19.33 -28.58 8.06
C ALA A 283 -18.83 -29.68 9.00
N VAL A 284 -19.10 -29.58 10.30
CA VAL A 284 -19.18 -30.73 11.22
C VAL A 284 -20.09 -30.40 12.42
N GLN A 285 -21.40 -30.31 12.24
CA GLN A 285 -22.37 -30.47 13.35
C GLN A 285 -23.66 -31.19 12.90
N GLY A 286 -23.53 -32.15 11.99
CA GLY A 286 -24.66 -32.95 11.55
C GLY A 286 -24.23 -34.37 11.29
N LEU A 287 -23.99 -35.13 12.37
CA LEU A 287 -24.16 -36.60 12.47
C LEU A 287 -23.72 -37.07 13.86
N GLN A 288 -24.58 -36.81 14.85
CA GLN A 288 -24.78 -37.71 15.98
C GLN A 288 -26.28 -37.74 16.25
N VAL A 289 -26.94 -38.78 15.74
CA VAL A 289 -28.20 -39.32 16.26
C VAL A 289 -27.88 -40.72 16.75
#